data_AF-A0A916SN99-F1
#
_entry.id   AF-A0A916SN99-F1
#
_cell.length_a   1.000
_cell.length_b   1.000
_cell.length_c   1.000
_cell.angle_alpha   90.00
_cell.angle_beta   90.00
_cell.angle_gamma   90.00
#
_symmetry.space_group_name_H-M   'P 1'
#
loop_
_entity.id
_entity.type
_entity.pdbx_description
1 polymer ?
#
loop_
_entity_poly.entity_id
_entity_poly.type
_entity_poly.pdbx_seq_one_letter_code
_entity_poly.pdbx_strand_id
1 'polypeptide(L)'
;MTALPVPGFLTVTSSFEWDWLDPRKTVNLSELSLASGMSTAELGELVDYGALTPLDSPQPEQVFSAECARPLSRACKLRVDFHLDIFTVVLLLGYLIRIEVLEQQAHARLPIHFGGGAGVELA
;
A
#
# COMPACT_ATOMS: atom_id res chain seq x y z
N MET A 1 -16.56 -18.85 41.58
CA MET A 1 -15.29 -18.18 41.17
C MET A 1 -15.35 -17.98 39.67
N THR A 2 -16.01 -16.90 39.24
CA THR A 2 -16.14 -16.49 37.85
C THR A 2 -15.02 -15.50 37.53
N ALA A 3 -14.10 -15.90 36.66
CA ALA A 3 -13.06 -15.01 36.15
C ALA A 3 -13.70 -14.01 35.17
N LEU A 4 -13.58 -12.73 35.50
CA LEU A 4 -13.96 -11.62 34.64
C LEU A 4 -13.02 -11.56 33.42
N PRO A 5 -13.52 -11.19 32.22
CA PRO A 5 -12.65 -10.89 31.09
C PRO A 5 -11.94 -9.54 31.31
N VAL A 6 -10.62 -9.54 31.19
CA VAL A 6 -9.77 -8.35 31.17
C VAL A 6 -10.09 -7.49 29.94
N PRO A 7 -10.40 -6.19 30.09
CA PRO A 7 -10.50 -5.25 28.98
C PRO A 7 -9.10 -4.69 28.71
N GLY A 8 -8.52 -4.91 27.52
CA GLY A 8 -7.18 -4.35 27.29
C GLY A 8 -6.49 -4.58 25.97
N PHE A 9 -7.00 -5.41 25.07
CA PHE A 9 -6.45 -5.48 23.71
C PHE A 9 -7.61 -5.43 22.73
N LEU A 10 -7.97 -4.21 22.33
CA LEU A 10 -8.65 -4.03 21.06
C LEU A 10 -7.69 -4.58 20.00
N THR A 11 -8.00 -5.77 19.50
CA THR A 11 -7.64 -6.22 18.17
C THR A 11 -8.00 -5.11 17.19
N VAL A 12 -7.07 -4.20 16.92
CA VAL A 12 -7.05 -3.43 15.68
C VAL A 12 -6.46 -4.36 14.62
N THR A 13 -7.13 -5.49 14.39
CA THR A 13 -7.14 -6.12 13.08
C THR A 13 -8.05 -5.24 12.25
N SER A 14 -7.55 -4.07 11.85
CA SER A 14 -8.21 -3.28 10.82
C SER A 14 -8.04 -4.05 9.52
N SER A 15 -8.96 -5.00 9.33
CA SER A 15 -9.28 -5.60 8.04
C SER A 15 -9.90 -4.49 7.19
N PHE A 16 -9.09 -3.53 6.78
CA PHE A 16 -9.26 -2.86 5.50
C PHE A 16 -8.59 -3.73 4.44
N GLU A 17 -8.99 -5.01 4.37
CA GLU A 17 -8.88 -5.82 3.15
C GLU A 17 -9.95 -5.32 2.18
N TRP A 18 -9.80 -4.06 1.82
CA TRP A 18 -10.79 -3.33 1.07
C TRP A 18 -10.52 -3.64 -0.41
N ASP A 19 -11.57 -3.63 -1.21
CA ASP A 19 -11.69 -4.13 -2.58
C ASP A 19 -10.87 -3.33 -3.65
N TRP A 20 -9.70 -2.81 -3.26
CA TRP A 20 -8.70 -2.10 -4.09
C TRP A 20 -7.89 -3.06 -4.97
N LEU A 21 -8.31 -4.33 -5.06
CA LEU A 21 -7.72 -5.38 -5.88
C LEU A 21 -8.03 -5.25 -7.37
N ASP A 22 -8.93 -4.34 -7.76
CA ASP A 22 -9.13 -4.00 -9.16
C ASP A 22 -8.24 -2.80 -9.54
N PRO A 23 -7.05 -3.03 -10.13
CA PRO A 23 -6.15 -1.97 -10.58
C PRO A 23 -6.79 -1.01 -11.60
N ARG A 24 -7.95 -1.36 -12.17
CA ARG A 24 -8.69 -0.52 -13.12
C ARG A 24 -9.63 0.48 -12.44
N LYS A 25 -9.79 0.42 -11.12
CA LYS A 25 -10.64 1.36 -10.38
C LYS A 25 -9.87 2.65 -10.07
N THR A 26 -10.61 3.76 -10.13
CA THR A 26 -10.14 5.07 -9.71
C THR A 26 -10.64 5.37 -8.30
N VAL A 27 -9.88 6.14 -7.54
CA VAL A 27 -10.15 6.45 -6.14
C VAL A 27 -9.99 7.94 -5.92
N ASN A 28 -10.85 8.56 -5.11
CA ASN A 28 -10.72 9.99 -4.81
C ASN A 28 -9.81 10.24 -3.59
N LEU A 29 -9.49 11.52 -3.35
CA LEU A 29 -8.62 11.94 -2.25
C LEU A 29 -9.17 11.53 -0.87
N SER A 30 -10.50 11.54 -0.70
CA SER A 30 -11.16 11.19 0.57
C SER A 30 -11.06 9.69 0.86
N GLU A 31 -11.21 8.85 -0.16
CA GLU A 31 -11.04 7.40 -0.07
C GLU A 31 -9.58 7.05 0.21
N LEU A 32 -8.62 7.73 -0.43
CA LEU A 32 -7.19 7.58 -0.14
C LEU A 32 -6.84 7.99 1.30
N SER A 33 -7.48 9.03 1.82
CA SER A 33 -7.33 9.46 3.23
C SER A 33 -7.77 8.36 4.18
N LEU A 34 -8.94 7.75 3.93
CA LEU A 34 -9.44 6.63 4.73
C LEU A 34 -8.54 5.39 4.65
N ALA A 35 -8.01 5.06 3.47
CA ALA A 35 -7.16 3.89 3.27
C ALA A 35 -5.74 4.06 3.84
N SER A 36 -5.21 5.28 3.81
CA SER A 36 -3.83 5.58 4.25
C SER A 36 -3.75 6.00 5.72
N GLY A 37 -4.85 6.49 6.30
CA GLY A 37 -4.88 7.10 7.62
C GLY A 37 -4.25 8.51 7.65
N MET A 38 -3.96 9.09 6.49
CA MET A 38 -3.48 10.48 6.36
C MET A 38 -4.64 11.44 6.18
N SER A 39 -4.48 12.68 6.64
CA SER A 39 -5.45 13.73 6.35
C SER A 39 -5.42 14.12 4.87
N THR A 40 -6.54 14.64 4.35
CA THR A 40 -6.61 15.14 2.97
C THR A 40 -5.65 16.29 2.69
N ALA A 41 -5.31 17.09 3.71
CA ALA A 41 -4.32 18.16 3.59
C ALA A 41 -2.92 17.60 3.32
N GLU A 42 -2.51 16.59 4.09
CA GLU A 42 -1.22 15.91 3.88
C GLU A 42 -1.17 15.18 2.54
N LEU A 43 -2.27 14.57 2.09
CA LEU A 43 -2.34 14.00 0.74
C LEU A 43 -2.24 15.08 -0.35
N GLY A 44 -2.80 16.27 -0.11
CA GLY A 44 -2.63 17.43 -0.99
C GLY A 44 -1.16 17.82 -1.13
N GLU A 45 -0.41 17.84 -0.02
CA GLU A 45 1.04 18.07 -0.08
C GLU A 45 1.76 17.01 -0.93
N LEU A 46 1.38 15.73 -0.82
CA LEU A 46 1.95 14.69 -1.67
C LEU A 46 1.64 14.89 -3.16
N VAL A 47 0.48 15.48 -3.49
CA VAL A 47 0.14 15.87 -4.86
C VAL A 47 1.00 17.05 -5.32
N ASP A 48 1.16 18.07 -4.47
CA ASP A 48 1.98 19.26 -4.76
C ASP A 48 3.45 18.90 -4.97
N TYR A 49 3.97 17.93 -4.21
CA TYR A 49 5.32 17.38 -4.39
C TYR A 49 5.43 16.37 -5.55
N GLY A 50 4.33 16.03 -6.22
CA GLY A 50 4.28 15.10 -7.35
C GLY A 50 4.43 13.63 -6.97
N ALA A 51 4.32 13.27 -5.69
CA ALA A 51 4.37 11.89 -5.21
C ALA A 51 3.07 11.13 -5.54
N LEU A 52 1.95 11.83 -5.49
CA LEU A 52 0.65 11.35 -5.98
C LEU A 52 0.30 12.13 -7.24
N THR A 53 0.01 11.41 -8.32
CA THR A 53 -0.37 12.03 -9.60
C THR A 53 -1.85 11.77 -9.84
N PRO A 54 -2.70 12.81 -9.85
CA PRO A 54 -4.09 12.69 -10.27
C PRO A 54 -4.16 12.19 -11.73
N LEU A 55 -5.16 11.38 -12.04
CA LEU A 55 -5.49 10.98 -13.41
C LEU A 55 -6.20 12.14 -14.12
N ASP A 56 -5.93 12.30 -15.41
CA ASP A 56 -6.67 13.24 -16.27
C ASP A 56 -8.12 12.76 -16.42
N SER A 57 -9.01 13.29 -15.57
CA SER A 57 -10.44 13.00 -15.57
C SER A 57 -11.23 14.26 -15.86
N PRO A 58 -12.34 14.18 -16.63
CA PRO A 58 -13.24 15.31 -16.84
C PRO A 58 -14.06 15.68 -15.59
N GLN A 59 -13.93 14.92 -14.50
CA GLN A 59 -14.63 15.15 -13.24
C GLN A 59 -14.03 16.33 -12.48
N PRO A 60 -14.84 17.06 -11.70
CA PRO A 60 -14.35 18.17 -10.88
C PRO A 60 -13.49 17.70 -9.69
N GLU A 61 -13.60 16.43 -9.29
CA GLU A 61 -12.85 15.84 -8.18
C GLU A 61 -11.57 15.16 -8.71
N GLN A 62 -10.46 15.36 -7.99
CA GLN A 62 -9.20 14.67 -8.29
C GLN A 62 -9.35 13.18 -8.00
N VAL A 63 -9.10 12.38 -9.03
CA VAL A 63 -9.11 10.93 -8.97
C VAL A 63 -7.72 10.38 -9.20
N PHE A 64 -7.41 9.26 -8.56
CA PHE A 64 -6.12 8.60 -8.57
C PHE A 64 -6.30 7.14 -8.97
N SER A 65 -5.22 6.49 -9.41
CA SER A 65 -5.24 5.04 -9.62
C SER A 65 -5.36 4.31 -8.28
N ALA A 66 -6.24 3.30 -8.18
CA ALA A 66 -6.32 2.45 -6.98
C ALA A 66 -4.99 1.72 -6.69
N GLU A 67 -4.13 1.54 -7.70
CA GLU A 67 -2.81 0.92 -7.54
C GLU A 67 -1.90 1.67 -6.56
N CYS A 68 -2.04 2.99 -6.44
CA CYS A 68 -1.22 3.78 -5.52
C CYS A 68 -1.62 3.61 -4.04
N ALA A 69 -2.83 3.10 -3.76
CA ALA A 69 -3.37 3.01 -2.41
C ALA A 69 -2.54 2.09 -1.51
N ARG A 70 -2.12 0.92 -2.03
CA ARG A 70 -1.31 -0.04 -1.27
C ARG A 70 0.10 0.47 -0.93
N PRO A 71 0.90 0.95 -1.90
CA PRO A 71 2.16 1.64 -1.62
C PRO A 71 2.00 2.80 -0.64
N LEU A 72 0.93 3.60 -0.78
CA LEU A 72 0.65 4.73 0.10
C LEU A 72 0.40 4.26 1.54
N SER A 73 -0.52 3.32 1.78
CA SER A 73 -0.78 2.78 3.12
C SER A 73 0.50 2.19 3.75
N ARG A 74 1.35 1.55 2.95
CA ARG A 74 2.64 1.02 3.43
C ARG A 74 3.63 2.13 3.78
N ALA A 75 3.73 3.18 2.97
CA ALA A 75 4.55 4.35 3.27
C ALA A 75 4.07 5.07 4.55
N CYS A 76 2.75 5.16 4.76
CA CYS A 76 2.15 5.73 5.97
C CYS A 76 2.48 4.91 7.21
N LYS A 77 2.40 3.58 7.10
CA LYS A 77 2.80 2.69 8.18
C LYS A 77 4.28 2.88 8.54
N LEU A 78 5.17 2.94 7.54
CA LEU A 78 6.60 3.21 7.76
C LEU A 78 6.82 4.60 8.39
N ARG A 79 6.05 5.61 7.99
CA ARG A 79 6.10 6.95 8.61
C ARG A 79 5.81 6.87 10.11
N VAL A 80 4.76 6.17 10.50
CA VAL A 80 4.39 6.00 11.91
C VAL A 80 5.41 5.16 12.67
N ASP A 81 5.78 4.00 12.12
CA ASP A 81 6.69 3.04 12.76
C ASP A 81 8.06 3.67 13.06
N PHE A 82 8.56 4.52 12.15
CA PHE A 82 9.88 5.15 12.26
C PHE A 82 9.84 6.64 12.59
N HIS A 83 8.66 7.20 12.90
CA HIS A 83 8.45 8.62 13.22
C HIS A 83 9.05 9.56 12.15
N LEU A 84 8.82 9.23 10.88
CA LEU A 84 9.38 9.95 9.75
C LEU A 84 8.55 11.19 9.40
N ASP A 85 9.21 12.15 8.75
CA ASP A 85 8.56 13.33 8.18
C ASP A 85 7.74 12.98 6.93
N ILE A 86 6.71 13.77 6.63
CA ILE A 86 5.91 13.67 5.40
C ILE A 86 6.76 13.75 4.13
N PHE A 87 7.84 14.53 4.12
CA PHE A 87 8.79 14.55 2.99
C PHE A 87 9.42 13.18 2.74
N THR A 88 9.57 12.37 3.78
CA THR A 88 10.08 11.00 3.64
C THR A 88 9.05 10.09 2.97
N VAL A 89 7.75 10.34 3.18
CA VAL A 89 6.67 9.59 2.52
C VAL A 89 6.73 9.77 1.00
N VAL A 90 7.05 10.98 0.52
CA VAL A 90 7.25 11.24 -0.93
C VAL A 90 8.29 10.29 -1.51
N LEU A 91 9.44 10.15 -0.85
CA LEU A 91 10.51 9.26 -1.29
C LEU A 91 10.12 7.79 -1.17
N LEU A 92 9.54 7.40 -0.03
CA LEU A 92 9.12 6.02 0.23
C LEU A 92 8.09 5.56 -0.79
N LEU A 93 7.11 6.39 -1.12
CA LEU A 93 6.07 6.08 -2.08
C LEU A 93 6.68 5.81 -3.47
N GLY A 94 7.58 6.68 -3.93
CA GLY A 94 8.30 6.48 -5.18
C GLY A 94 9.12 5.17 -5.22
N TYR A 95 9.83 4.86 -4.12
CA TYR A 95 10.58 3.61 -4.04
C TYR A 95 9.68 2.37 -3.99
N LEU A 96 8.59 2.40 -3.22
CA LEU A 96 7.66 1.27 -3.11
C LEU A 96 6.99 0.95 -4.44
N ILE A 97 6.49 1.97 -5.16
CA ILE A 97 5.92 1.79 -6.50
C ILE A 97 6.97 1.19 -7.45
N ARG A 98 8.21 1.72 -7.41
CA ARG A 98 9.28 1.21 -8.26
C ARG A 98 9.65 -0.24 -7.93
N ILE A 99 9.70 -0.60 -6.64
CA ILE A 99 9.96 -1.97 -6.19
C ILE A 99 8.87 -2.90 -6.70
N GLU A 100 7.59 -2.55 -6.56
CA GLU A 100 6.48 -3.37 -7.03
C GLU A 100 6.55 -3.60 -8.55
N VAL A 101 6.83 -2.56 -9.33
CA VAL A 101 7.02 -2.68 -10.79
C VAL A 101 8.20 -3.59 -11.12
N LEU A 102 9.32 -3.45 -10.42
CA LEU A 102 10.51 -4.27 -10.65
C LEU A 102 10.28 -5.73 -10.24
N GLU A 103 9.59 -5.98 -9.14
CA GLU A 103 9.20 -7.32 -8.71
C GLU A 103 8.29 -7.97 -9.74
N GLN A 104 7.29 -7.27 -10.26
CA GLN A 104 6.42 -7.79 -11.33
C GLN A 104 7.22 -8.15 -12.58
N GLN A 105 8.17 -7.31 -12.98
CA GLN A 105 9.05 -7.59 -14.13
C GLN A 105 9.95 -8.80 -13.88
N ALA A 106 10.47 -8.97 -12.66
CA ALA A 106 11.29 -10.12 -12.29
C ALA A 106 10.48 -11.42 -12.34
N HIS A 107 9.27 -11.42 -11.76
CA HIS A 107 8.37 -12.59 -11.81
C HIS A 107 7.95 -12.94 -13.23
N ALA A 108 7.70 -11.94 -14.09
CA ALA A 108 7.36 -12.18 -15.50
C ALA A 108 8.52 -12.76 -16.33
N ARG A 109 9.78 -12.53 -15.91
CA ARG A 109 10.99 -12.96 -16.64
C ARG A 109 11.59 -14.27 -16.12
N LEU A 110 11.25 -14.69 -14.91
CA LEU A 110 11.74 -15.95 -14.35
C LEU A 110 10.87 -17.12 -14.86
N PRO A 111 11.40 -18.05 -15.68
CA PRO A 111 10.75 -19.32 -15.87
C PRO A 111 10.71 -20.01 -14.50
N ILE A 112 9.55 -20.53 -14.12
CA ILE A 112 9.26 -21.17 -12.84
C ILE A 112 10.01 -22.52 -12.76
N HIS A 113 11.33 -22.50 -12.74
CA HIS A 113 12.16 -23.65 -12.38
C HIS A 113 12.49 -23.55 -10.88
N PHE A 114 11.45 -23.55 -10.04
CA PHE A 114 11.62 -24.04 -8.68
C PHE A 114 11.82 -25.55 -8.80
N GLY A 115 13.09 -25.95 -8.94
CA GLY A 115 13.51 -27.33 -8.89
C GLY A 115 13.04 -27.93 -7.59
N GLY A 116 11.94 -28.69 -7.67
CA GLY A 116 11.65 -29.74 -6.71
C GLY A 116 12.91 -30.57 -6.58
N GLY A 117 13.37 -30.77 -5.35
CA GLY A 117 14.47 -31.65 -5.05
C GLY A 117 14.18 -33.03 -5.62
N ALA A 118 14.71 -33.30 -6.81
CA ALA A 118 15.06 -34.63 -7.28
C ALA A 118 16.20 -35.10 -6.37
N GLY A 119 15.81 -35.52 -5.17
CA GLY A 119 16.63 -36.19 -4.18
C GLY A 119 15.97 -37.52 -3.81
N VAL A 120 15.59 -38.30 -4.83
CA VAL A 120 15.30 -39.73 -4.69
C VAL A 120 16.11 -40.49 -5.73
N GLU A 121 17.41 -40.52 -5.52
CA GLU A 121 18.22 -41.70 -5.84
C GLU A 121 19.46 -41.65 -4.96
N LEU A 122 19.67 -42.69 -4.15
CA LEU A 122 20.95 -43.38 -3.96
C LEU A 122 20.74 -44.56 -2.99
N ALA A 123 20.71 -45.75 -3.60
CA ALA A 123 21.09 -47.08 -3.08
C ALA A 123 20.25 -47.73 -1.97
#